data_AF-A0AAE2VDB3-F1
#
_entry.id   AF-A0AAE2VDB3-F1
#
_cell.length_a   1.000
_cell.length_b   1.000
_cell.length_c   1.000
_cell.angle_alpha   90.00
_cell.angle_beta   90.00
_cell.angle_gamma   90.00
#
_symmetry.space_group_name_H-M   'P 1'
#
loop_
_entity.id
_entity.type
_entity.pdbx_description
1 polymer ?
#
loop_
_entity_poly.entity_id
_entity_poly.type
_entity_poly.pdbx_seq_one_letter_code
_entity_poly.pdbx_strand_id
1 'polypeptide(L)'
;MKILVVGKGGREHALITALVESPTETELYCFPGSDAIEPLAKSVKVDGLHELIRWMSENQIDLCIAGEESYLVKDEGLANLCEEAGIPCWGPHKQSAQLEASKEFAKEFMLRHNIPTGAATGCADIDEARAAINGQYPTVLKFDGLAAGKGVAVCPDEASAEEFLNEVMVERKFGPGRLLVEECLVGPEVSIFAAVCDDQYLIFTPARDYKRALDGDEGPNTGGMGAVASRQLIDKDMLDEIEQKIVRPTVDGLVKDGLPYRGYLYFGLMLTPDGPKIIEYNCRFGDPECQAVMPLVQGDIASFCHSAAQGEMKPELLSFDEGWSVCLILASAGYPVTSRSGDVISGLMDMEYARVYHAGTKLNEDMQWETNGGRVLAVVAGGEDRLTAVDAAYAELEKISFDGAQKRTDIGRCNF
;
A
#
# COMPACT_ATOMS: atom_id res chain seq x y z
N MET A 1 7.46 -15.14 20.19
CA MET A 1 7.32 -13.67 20.17
C MET A 1 5.86 -13.31 20.00
N LYS A 2 5.29 -12.42 20.82
CA LYS A 2 3.92 -11.93 20.70
C LYS A 2 3.89 -10.72 19.77
N ILE A 3 3.21 -10.83 18.64
CA ILE A 3 3.16 -9.77 17.62
C ILE A 3 1.72 -9.35 17.41
N LEU A 4 1.46 -8.04 17.39
CA LEU A 4 0.17 -7.48 17.04
C LEU A 4 0.26 -6.72 15.71
N VAL A 5 -0.57 -7.08 14.74
CA VAL A 5 -0.69 -6.38 13.46
C VAL A 5 -1.94 -5.49 13.44
N VAL A 6 -1.79 -4.22 13.09
CA VAL A 6 -2.89 -3.25 13.01
C VAL A 6 -3.41 -3.13 11.58
N GLY A 7 -4.68 -3.46 11.39
CA GLY A 7 -5.44 -3.39 10.13
C GLY A 7 -6.32 -4.62 9.94
N LYS A 8 -6.89 -4.77 8.74
CA LYS A 8 -7.94 -5.78 8.46
C LYS A 8 -8.04 -6.24 7.00
N GLY A 9 -7.29 -5.61 6.10
CA GLY A 9 -7.38 -5.83 4.66
C GLY A 9 -6.49 -6.96 4.16
N GLY A 10 -6.38 -7.06 2.83
CA GLY A 10 -5.59 -8.11 2.17
C GLY A 10 -4.09 -7.96 2.44
N ARG A 11 -3.60 -6.73 2.58
CA ARG A 11 -2.23 -6.46 3.02
C ARG A 11 -1.95 -7.04 4.40
N GLU A 12 -2.81 -6.78 5.38
CA GLU A 12 -2.60 -7.31 6.74
C GLU A 12 -2.72 -8.83 6.77
N HIS A 13 -3.62 -9.41 5.99
CA HIS A 13 -3.66 -10.86 5.80
C HIS A 13 -2.30 -11.37 5.27
N ALA A 14 -1.75 -10.78 4.21
CA ALA A 14 -0.46 -11.19 3.65
C ALA A 14 0.71 -11.01 4.64
N LEU A 15 0.76 -9.91 5.39
CA LEU A 15 1.76 -9.70 6.43
C LEU A 15 1.66 -10.76 7.53
N ILE A 16 0.45 -11.06 8.00
CA ILE A 16 0.20 -12.09 9.02
C ILE A 16 0.57 -13.47 8.50
N THR A 17 0.23 -13.81 7.25
CA THR A 17 0.67 -15.07 6.61
C THR A 17 2.19 -15.17 6.58
N ALA A 18 2.90 -14.11 6.18
CA ALA A 18 4.36 -14.08 6.21
C ALA A 18 4.94 -14.27 7.62
N LEU A 19 4.30 -13.72 8.66
CA LEU A 19 4.69 -13.94 10.06
C LEU A 19 4.45 -15.38 10.51
N VAL A 20 3.35 -16.01 10.10
CA VAL A 20 3.06 -17.42 10.37
C VAL A 20 4.10 -18.34 9.72
N GLU A 21 4.58 -17.98 8.53
CA GLU A 21 5.58 -18.74 7.78
C GLU A 21 7.02 -18.47 8.25
N SER A 22 7.22 -17.46 9.12
CA SER A 22 8.52 -17.15 9.70
C SER A 22 9.04 -18.29 10.58
N PRO A 23 10.35 -18.60 10.57
CA PRO A 23 10.93 -19.65 11.42
C PRO A 23 10.88 -19.33 12.93
N THR A 24 10.78 -18.04 13.31
CA THR A 24 10.56 -17.65 14.70
C THR A 24 9.13 -17.95 15.12
N GLU A 25 8.95 -18.70 16.21
CA GLU A 25 7.62 -19.01 16.74
C GLU A 25 6.92 -17.75 17.27
N THR A 26 5.74 -17.47 16.71
CA THR A 26 4.94 -16.28 17.04
C THR A 26 3.58 -16.61 17.64
N GLU A 27 3.16 -15.85 18.65
CA GLU A 27 1.75 -15.73 19.01
C GLU A 27 1.22 -14.45 18.38
N LEU A 28 0.31 -14.59 17.41
CA LEU A 28 -0.16 -13.47 16.60
C LEU A 28 -1.50 -12.93 17.07
N TYR A 29 -1.60 -11.60 17.08
CA TYR A 29 -2.80 -10.83 17.37
C TYR A 29 -3.06 -9.83 16.25
N CYS A 30 -4.32 -9.40 16.12
CA CYS A 30 -4.69 -8.36 15.16
C CYS A 30 -5.66 -7.35 15.76
N PHE A 31 -5.66 -6.13 15.22
CA PHE A 31 -6.62 -5.09 15.58
C PHE A 31 -6.96 -4.20 14.37
N PRO A 32 -8.24 -4.03 13.99
CA PRO A 32 -9.40 -4.79 14.47
C PRO A 32 -9.42 -6.24 13.93
N GLY A 33 -8.60 -6.54 12.91
CA GLY A 33 -8.65 -7.82 12.20
C GLY A 33 -9.88 -7.96 11.31
N SER A 34 -10.05 -9.17 10.78
CA SER A 34 -11.23 -9.60 10.02
C SER A 34 -11.49 -11.07 10.29
N ASP A 35 -12.69 -11.55 9.98
CA ASP A 35 -13.05 -12.98 10.12
C ASP A 35 -12.03 -13.90 9.43
N ALA A 36 -11.41 -13.44 8.34
CA ALA A 36 -10.42 -14.22 7.60
C ALA A 36 -9.02 -14.18 8.21
N ILE A 37 -8.72 -13.17 9.02
CA ILE A 37 -7.46 -13.06 9.76
C ILE A 37 -7.55 -13.81 11.11
N GLU A 38 -8.74 -13.88 11.73
CA GLU A 38 -8.95 -14.51 13.04
C GLU A 38 -8.36 -15.94 13.19
N PRO A 39 -8.40 -16.82 12.15
CA PRO A 39 -7.75 -18.12 12.21
C PRO A 39 -6.22 -18.07 12.34
N LEU A 40 -5.58 -16.99 11.87
CA LEU A 40 -4.13 -16.80 11.88
C LEU A 40 -3.65 -15.94 13.06
N ALA A 41 -4.46 -14.96 13.47
CA ALA A 41 -4.12 -14.02 14.52
C ALA A 41 -5.35 -13.66 15.37
N LYS A 42 -5.22 -13.76 16.70
CA LYS A 42 -6.32 -13.52 17.64
C LYS A 42 -6.73 -12.04 17.62
N SER A 43 -8.00 -11.77 17.28
CA SER A 43 -8.55 -10.42 17.32
C SER A 43 -8.57 -9.83 18.74
N VAL A 44 -8.05 -8.62 18.89
CA VAL A 44 -8.17 -7.83 20.11
C VAL A 44 -9.42 -6.97 20.05
N LYS A 45 -10.29 -7.07 21.07
CA LYS A 45 -11.57 -6.35 21.14
C LYS A 45 -11.48 -5.24 22.19
N VAL A 46 -11.09 -4.04 21.74
CA VAL A 46 -10.91 -2.81 22.55
C VAL A 46 -11.37 -1.60 21.75
N ASP A 47 -11.63 -0.47 22.40
CA ASP A 47 -12.08 0.76 21.73
C ASP A 47 -10.94 1.75 21.50
N GLY A 48 -10.47 1.81 20.24
CA GLY A 48 -9.46 2.78 19.81
C GLY A 48 -8.02 2.48 20.25
N LEU A 49 -7.10 3.41 19.90
CA LEU A 49 -5.66 3.19 20.05
C LEU A 49 -5.22 3.16 21.52
N HIS A 50 -5.69 4.07 22.38
CA HIS A 50 -5.24 4.09 23.78
C HIS A 50 -5.59 2.81 24.55
N GLU A 51 -6.79 2.24 24.33
CA GLU A 51 -7.15 0.97 24.95
C GLU A 51 -6.35 -0.20 24.36
N LEU A 52 -6.05 -0.16 23.06
CA LEU A 52 -5.15 -1.11 22.42
C LEU A 52 -3.75 -1.08 23.04
N ILE A 53 -3.14 0.09 23.21
CA ILE A 53 -1.80 0.23 23.82
C ILE A 53 -1.79 -0.29 25.26
N ARG A 54 -2.83 0.02 26.05
CA ARG A 54 -2.98 -0.52 27.40
C ARG A 54 -3.05 -2.06 27.38
N TRP A 55 -3.90 -2.60 26.51
CA TRP A 55 -4.04 -4.04 26.36
C TRP A 55 -2.72 -4.70 25.92
N MET A 56 -1.98 -4.09 24.99
CA MET A 56 -0.69 -4.60 24.53
C MET A 56 0.34 -4.62 25.66
N SER A 57 0.36 -3.58 26.50
CA SER A 57 1.24 -3.50 27.67
C SER A 57 0.90 -4.60 28.71
N GLU A 58 -0.38 -4.78 29.02
CA GLU A 58 -0.87 -5.79 29.97
C GLU A 58 -0.62 -7.22 29.49
N ASN A 59 -0.68 -7.45 28.17
CA ASN A 59 -0.47 -8.76 27.55
C ASN A 59 0.97 -9.01 27.09
N GLN A 60 1.88 -8.05 27.33
CA GLN A 60 3.30 -8.12 27.01
C GLN A 60 3.54 -8.40 25.53
N ILE A 61 2.96 -7.59 24.65
CA ILE A 61 3.25 -7.64 23.22
C ILE A 61 4.70 -7.22 22.98
N ASP A 62 5.45 -8.06 22.25
CA ASP A 62 6.86 -7.85 21.96
C ASP A 62 7.06 -6.92 20.76
N LEU A 63 6.11 -6.91 19.82
CA LEU A 63 6.15 -6.11 18.60
C LEU A 63 4.76 -5.70 18.13
N CYS A 64 4.57 -4.43 17.82
CA CYS A 64 3.43 -3.94 17.05
C CYS A 64 3.84 -3.67 15.59
N ILE A 65 3.03 -4.07 14.61
CA ILE A 65 3.25 -3.80 13.19
C ILE A 65 2.09 -2.97 12.64
N ALA A 66 2.39 -1.80 12.07
CA ALA A 66 1.40 -0.93 11.45
C ALA A 66 1.14 -1.37 10.00
N GLY A 67 -0.05 -1.92 9.72
CA GLY A 67 -0.50 -2.23 8.37
C GLY A 67 -1.32 -1.09 7.76
N GLU A 68 -2.35 -0.64 8.49
CA GLU A 68 -3.31 0.35 8.00
C GLU A 68 -2.87 1.81 8.23
N GLU A 69 -2.91 2.62 7.17
CA GLU A 69 -2.43 3.99 7.14
C GLU A 69 -3.16 4.93 8.12
N SER A 70 -4.44 4.66 8.38
CA SER A 70 -5.27 5.50 9.25
C SER A 70 -4.70 5.59 10.67
N TYR A 71 -4.12 4.50 11.18
CA TYR A 71 -3.55 4.43 12.53
C TYR A 71 -2.17 5.07 12.65
N LEU A 72 -1.50 5.39 11.53
CA LEU A 72 -0.22 6.11 11.56
C LEU A 72 -0.39 7.55 12.04
N VAL A 73 -1.56 8.16 11.77
CA VAL A 73 -1.81 9.58 12.06
C VAL A 73 -3.02 9.85 12.96
N LYS A 74 -3.86 8.83 13.21
CA LYS A 74 -4.99 8.92 14.14
C LYS A 74 -4.50 9.23 15.55
N ASP A 75 -5.21 10.12 16.24
CA ASP A 75 -4.88 10.58 17.60
C ASP A 75 -3.41 11.06 17.67
N GLU A 76 -2.57 10.54 18.55
CA GLU A 76 -1.13 10.83 18.61
C GLU A 76 -0.29 10.02 17.60
N GLY A 77 -0.87 8.99 16.97
CA GLY A 77 -0.21 8.04 16.09
C GLY A 77 0.21 6.76 16.82
N LEU A 78 0.01 5.61 16.17
CA LEU A 78 0.30 4.29 16.76
C LEU A 78 1.73 4.16 17.27
N ALA A 79 2.73 4.54 16.45
CA ALA A 79 4.13 4.40 16.83
C ALA A 79 4.53 5.32 17.99
N ASN A 80 4.00 6.55 18.05
CA ASN A 80 4.22 7.48 19.15
C ASN A 80 3.68 6.90 20.47
N LEU A 81 2.46 6.36 20.46
CA LEU A 81 1.87 5.76 21.66
C LEU A 81 2.57 4.47 22.08
N CYS A 82 3.02 3.65 21.12
CA CYS A 82 3.84 2.47 21.39
C CYS A 82 5.17 2.86 22.08
N GLU A 83 5.84 3.90 21.59
CA GLU A 83 7.09 4.41 22.17
C GLU A 83 6.88 4.87 23.62
N GLU A 84 5.83 5.63 23.91
CA GLU A 84 5.48 6.05 25.28
C GLU A 84 5.25 4.87 26.23
N ALA A 85 4.71 3.76 25.71
CA ALA A 85 4.48 2.52 26.44
C ALA A 85 5.70 1.58 26.47
N GLY A 86 6.79 1.90 25.76
CA GLY A 86 7.98 1.04 25.66
C GLY A 86 7.78 -0.22 24.80
N ILE A 87 6.84 -0.20 23.86
CA ILE A 87 6.53 -1.30 22.94
C ILE A 87 7.22 -1.02 21.59
N PRO A 88 8.10 -1.91 21.08
CA PRO A 88 8.65 -1.78 19.74
C PRO A 88 7.54 -1.73 18.67
N CYS A 89 7.63 -0.75 17.76
CA CYS A 89 6.66 -0.57 16.68
C CYS A 89 7.37 -0.56 15.31
N TRP A 90 6.94 -1.47 14.42
CA TRP A 90 7.28 -1.45 13.01
C TRP A 90 6.24 -0.64 12.24
N GLY A 91 6.44 0.68 12.24
CA GLY A 91 5.58 1.69 11.64
C GLY A 91 6.08 3.07 12.04
N PRO A 92 6.06 4.08 11.14
CA PRO A 92 6.69 5.36 11.40
C PRO A 92 5.92 6.18 12.44
N HIS A 93 6.64 7.05 13.15
CA HIS A 93 6.03 8.11 13.95
C HIS A 93 5.12 9.00 13.10
N LYS A 94 4.07 9.55 13.72
CA LYS A 94 3.07 10.41 13.08
C LYS A 94 3.67 11.57 12.30
N GLN A 95 4.76 12.14 12.81
CA GLN A 95 5.50 13.24 12.19
C GLN A 95 6.11 12.81 10.86
N SER A 96 6.67 11.60 10.81
CA SER A 96 7.26 11.01 9.59
C SER A 96 6.19 10.50 8.64
N ALA A 97 5.06 10.00 9.18
CA ALA A 97 3.88 9.59 8.41
C ALA A 97 3.22 10.74 7.63
N GLN A 98 3.61 12.00 7.87
CA GLN A 98 3.19 13.13 7.05
C GLN A 98 3.65 13.00 5.60
N LEU A 99 4.66 12.18 5.29
CA LEU A 99 5.03 11.84 3.90
C LEU A 99 3.86 11.20 3.13
N GLU A 100 2.98 10.44 3.77
CA GLU A 100 1.75 9.90 3.16
C GLU A 100 0.53 10.81 3.42
N ALA A 101 0.40 11.32 4.65
CA ALA A 101 -0.81 12.01 5.07
C ALA A 101 -0.97 13.43 4.51
N SER A 102 0.12 14.12 4.18
CA SER A 102 0.11 15.43 3.53
C SER A 102 0.97 15.42 2.27
N LYS A 103 0.30 15.59 1.13
CA LYS A 103 0.94 15.70 -0.18
C LYS A 103 1.76 16.99 -0.29
N GLU A 104 1.31 18.06 0.37
CA GLU A 104 2.09 19.31 0.48
C GLU A 104 3.39 19.07 1.23
N PHE A 105 3.33 18.45 2.42
CA PHE A 105 4.53 18.10 3.19
C PHE A 105 5.48 17.21 2.39
N ALA A 106 4.94 16.18 1.71
CA ALA A 106 5.73 15.27 0.87
C ALA A 106 6.44 16.01 -0.27
N LYS A 107 5.75 16.95 -0.94
CA LYS A 107 6.36 17.79 -1.99
C LYS A 107 7.43 18.71 -1.45
N GLU A 108 7.16 19.41 -0.36
CA GLU A 108 8.18 20.23 0.29
C GLU A 108 9.39 19.42 0.74
N PHE A 109 9.17 18.19 1.22
CA PHE A 109 10.23 17.24 1.60
C PHE A 109 11.10 16.88 0.40
N MET A 110 10.47 16.52 -0.72
CA MET A 110 11.22 16.19 -1.93
C MET A 110 12.02 17.38 -2.45
N LEU A 111 11.41 18.56 -2.52
CA LEU A 111 12.07 19.77 -3.01
C LEU A 111 13.25 20.19 -2.13
N ARG A 112 13.09 20.20 -0.79
CA ARG A 112 14.16 20.64 0.13
C ARG A 112 15.36 19.68 0.19
N HIS A 113 15.16 18.42 -0.17
CA HIS A 113 16.22 17.39 -0.23
C HIS A 113 16.66 17.06 -1.66
N ASN A 114 16.20 17.82 -2.67
CA ASN A 114 16.53 17.64 -4.09
C ASN A 114 16.18 16.24 -4.63
N ILE A 115 15.07 15.67 -4.17
CA ILE A 115 14.57 14.37 -4.58
C ILE A 115 13.72 14.56 -5.84
N PRO A 116 13.98 13.82 -6.95
CA PRO A 116 13.25 13.99 -8.19
C PRO A 116 11.74 13.75 -8.04
N THR A 117 10.93 14.74 -8.41
CA THR A 117 9.47 14.66 -8.44
C THR A 117 8.91 15.62 -9.50
N GLY A 118 7.63 15.47 -9.85
CA GLY A 118 6.93 16.43 -10.71
C GLY A 118 6.75 17.78 -10.03
N ALA A 119 6.86 18.86 -10.80
CA ALA A 119 6.61 20.22 -10.30
C ALA A 119 5.20 20.30 -9.69
N ALA A 120 5.03 21.06 -8.60
CA ALA A 120 3.77 21.14 -7.87
C ALA A 120 3.54 22.55 -7.30
N THR A 121 2.28 22.96 -7.26
CA THR A 121 1.83 24.20 -6.61
C THR A 121 0.66 23.90 -5.68
N GLY A 122 0.80 24.25 -4.39
CA GLY A 122 -0.28 24.13 -3.39
C GLY A 122 -1.24 25.32 -3.48
N CYS A 123 -2.53 25.04 -3.58
CA CYS A 123 -3.61 26.00 -3.81
C CYS A 123 -4.64 25.94 -2.67
N ALA A 124 -5.00 27.09 -2.12
CA ALA A 124 -5.98 27.26 -1.05
C ALA A 124 -7.42 27.34 -1.56
N ASP A 125 -7.61 27.82 -2.79
CA ASP A 125 -8.91 27.98 -3.42
C ASP A 125 -8.88 27.67 -4.93
N ILE A 126 -10.07 27.72 -5.54
CA ILE A 126 -10.26 27.36 -6.95
C ILE A 126 -9.59 28.35 -7.91
N ASP A 127 -9.47 29.63 -7.53
CA ASP A 127 -8.90 30.65 -8.40
C ASP A 127 -7.36 30.53 -8.42
N GLU A 128 -6.75 30.23 -7.26
CA GLU A 128 -5.34 29.84 -7.18
C GLU A 128 -5.07 28.58 -8.00
N ALA A 129 -5.95 27.56 -7.92
CA ALA A 129 -5.78 26.32 -8.67
C ALA A 129 -5.84 26.56 -10.20
N ARG A 130 -6.81 27.36 -10.68
CA ARG A 130 -6.88 27.76 -12.09
C ARG A 130 -5.65 28.51 -12.55
N ALA A 131 -5.17 29.45 -11.73
CA ALA A 131 -3.96 30.20 -12.01
C ALA A 131 -2.72 29.30 -12.07
N ALA A 132 -2.63 28.29 -11.21
CA ALA A 132 -1.54 27.31 -11.21
C ALA A 132 -1.60 26.36 -12.42
N ILE A 133 -2.79 25.94 -12.86
CA ILE A 133 -2.96 25.14 -14.09
C ILE A 133 -2.50 25.94 -15.30
N ASN A 134 -2.82 27.24 -15.36
CA ASN A 134 -2.39 28.17 -16.41
C ASN A 134 -2.64 27.63 -17.85
N GLY A 135 -3.75 26.91 -18.05
CA GLY A 135 -4.11 26.28 -19.32
C GLY A 135 -3.20 25.14 -19.78
N GLN A 136 -2.36 24.58 -18.92
CA GLN A 136 -1.50 23.43 -19.24
C GLN A 136 -2.22 22.11 -18.96
N TYR A 137 -2.28 21.25 -19.98
CA TYR A 137 -2.88 19.92 -19.90
C TYR A 137 -2.03 18.88 -20.66
N PRO A 138 -2.03 17.60 -20.24
CA PRO A 138 -2.69 17.08 -19.04
C PRO A 138 -2.06 17.63 -17.75
N THR A 139 -2.89 17.79 -16.71
CA THR A 139 -2.45 18.19 -15.36
C THR A 139 -2.95 17.18 -14.33
N VAL A 140 -2.24 17.05 -13.20
CA VAL A 140 -2.67 16.17 -12.10
C VAL A 140 -3.14 17.03 -10.94
N LEU A 141 -4.36 16.78 -10.47
CA LEU A 141 -4.95 17.48 -9.32
C LEU A 141 -5.03 16.50 -8.15
N LYS A 142 -4.47 16.90 -6.99
CA LYS A 142 -4.47 16.05 -5.79
C LYS A 142 -4.97 16.80 -4.57
N PHE A 143 -6.01 16.28 -3.92
CA PHE A 143 -6.45 16.76 -2.61
C PHE A 143 -5.39 16.47 -1.55
N ASP A 144 -5.03 17.47 -0.75
CA ASP A 144 -4.10 17.32 0.36
C ASP A 144 -4.80 16.69 1.57
N GLY A 145 -4.43 15.44 1.87
CA GLY A 145 -5.08 14.61 2.88
C GLY A 145 -5.33 13.17 2.43
N LEU A 146 -5.82 12.37 3.38
CA LEU A 146 -6.20 10.97 3.16
C LEU A 146 -7.59 10.89 2.51
N ALA A 147 -7.64 10.46 1.25
CA ALA A 147 -8.87 10.35 0.46
C ALA A 147 -9.06 8.95 -0.15
N ALA A 148 -8.44 7.91 0.44
CA ALA A 148 -8.54 6.51 0.01
C ALA A 148 -8.33 6.30 -1.50
N GLY A 149 -7.34 6.99 -2.08
CA GLY A 149 -7.03 6.94 -3.53
C GLY A 149 -8.00 7.70 -4.45
N LYS A 150 -9.09 8.27 -3.93
CA LYS A 150 -10.11 9.00 -4.72
C LYS A 150 -9.82 10.50 -4.86
N GLY A 151 -8.92 11.04 -4.04
CA GLY A 151 -8.54 12.45 -4.07
C GLY A 151 -7.48 12.80 -5.12
N VAL A 152 -7.36 12.04 -6.21
CA VAL A 152 -6.38 12.27 -7.28
C VAL A 152 -7.05 12.13 -8.64
N ALA A 153 -6.90 13.14 -9.50
CA ALA A 153 -7.39 13.13 -10.87
C ALA A 153 -6.28 13.51 -11.86
N VAL A 154 -6.20 12.76 -12.96
CA VAL A 154 -5.40 13.12 -14.13
C VAL A 154 -6.37 13.76 -15.12
N CYS A 155 -6.24 15.06 -15.34
CA CYS A 155 -7.16 15.88 -16.13
C CYS A 155 -6.55 16.14 -17.51
N PRO A 156 -7.01 15.44 -18.58
CA PRO A 156 -6.49 15.64 -19.93
C PRO A 156 -6.86 16.99 -20.56
N ASP A 157 -7.84 17.69 -19.99
CA ASP A 157 -8.38 18.94 -20.53
C ASP A 157 -8.97 19.83 -19.42
N GLU A 158 -9.38 21.05 -19.81
CA GLU A 158 -9.99 22.04 -18.92
C GLU A 158 -11.30 21.55 -18.31
N ALA A 159 -12.14 20.84 -19.07
CA ALA A 159 -13.45 20.40 -18.61
C ALA A 159 -13.31 19.40 -17.45
N SER A 160 -12.45 18.39 -17.60
CA SER A 160 -12.16 17.40 -16.56
C SER A 160 -11.47 18.00 -15.34
N ALA A 161 -10.62 19.03 -15.53
CA ALA A 161 -10.02 19.76 -14.42
C ALA A 161 -11.06 20.55 -13.63
N GLU A 162 -11.93 21.31 -14.30
CA GLU A 162 -12.99 22.09 -13.66
C GLU A 162 -14.01 21.23 -12.91
N GLU A 163 -14.36 20.06 -13.45
CA GLU A 163 -15.22 19.10 -12.74
C GLU A 163 -14.60 18.70 -11.40
N PHE A 164 -13.34 18.24 -11.42
CA PHE A 164 -12.65 17.83 -10.20
C PHE A 164 -12.42 18.99 -9.22
N LEU A 165 -12.09 20.19 -9.71
CA LEU A 165 -11.96 21.39 -8.87
C LEU A 165 -13.27 21.72 -8.14
N ASN A 166 -14.42 21.59 -8.82
CA ASN A 166 -15.71 21.82 -8.19
C ASN A 166 -16.01 20.75 -7.11
N GLU A 167 -15.74 19.48 -7.38
CA GLU A 167 -15.92 18.41 -6.40
C GLU A 167 -15.09 18.62 -5.12
N VAL A 168 -13.84 19.06 -5.29
CA VAL A 168 -12.89 19.20 -4.18
C VAL A 168 -13.07 20.54 -3.44
N MET A 169 -13.10 21.66 -4.16
CA MET A 169 -13.03 22.99 -3.55
C MET A 169 -14.40 23.60 -3.26
N VAL A 170 -15.44 23.24 -4.03
CA VAL A 170 -16.79 23.79 -3.88
C VAL A 170 -17.69 22.84 -3.09
N GLU A 171 -17.84 21.61 -3.57
CA GLU A 171 -18.67 20.59 -2.92
C GLU A 171 -18.01 20.00 -1.67
N ARG A 172 -16.68 20.11 -1.57
CA ARG A 172 -15.87 19.59 -0.45
C ARG A 172 -16.14 18.12 -0.18
N LYS A 173 -16.22 17.30 -1.24
CA LYS A 173 -16.49 15.86 -1.14
C LYS A 173 -15.54 15.12 -0.20
N PHE A 174 -14.30 15.57 -0.08
CA PHE A 174 -13.26 14.99 0.78
C PHE A 174 -13.04 15.75 2.09
N GLY A 175 -13.90 16.73 2.39
CA GLY A 175 -13.75 17.65 3.51
C GLY A 175 -13.00 18.94 3.15
N PRO A 176 -12.79 19.83 4.13
CA PRO A 176 -11.98 21.03 3.93
C PRO A 176 -10.51 20.65 3.75
N GLY A 177 -9.82 21.26 2.79
CA GLY A 177 -8.39 21.02 2.57
C GLY A 177 -7.84 21.85 1.42
N ARG A 178 -6.54 21.70 1.18
CA ARG A 178 -5.81 22.31 0.06
C ARG A 178 -5.76 21.35 -1.13
N LEU A 179 -5.40 21.87 -2.29
CA LEU A 179 -5.20 21.07 -3.50
C LEU A 179 -3.79 21.32 -4.05
N LEU A 180 -3.13 20.28 -4.51
CA LEU A 180 -1.92 20.39 -5.30
C LEU A 180 -2.27 20.27 -6.79
N VAL A 181 -1.78 21.24 -7.57
CA VAL A 181 -1.69 21.16 -9.03
C VAL A 181 -0.29 20.68 -9.38
N GLU A 182 -0.18 19.51 -10.01
CA GLU A 182 1.09 18.87 -10.35
C GLU A 182 1.28 18.67 -11.87
N GLU A 183 2.56 18.72 -12.27
CA GLU A 183 3.03 18.24 -13.57
C GLU A 183 2.56 16.80 -13.81
N CYS A 184 1.95 16.56 -14.99
CA CYS A 184 1.61 15.21 -15.40
C CYS A 184 2.88 14.49 -15.89
N LEU A 185 3.40 13.60 -15.05
CA LEU A 185 4.51 12.72 -15.41
C LEU A 185 4.05 11.63 -16.38
N VAL A 186 4.92 11.25 -17.31
CA VAL A 186 4.65 10.21 -18.31
C VAL A 186 5.78 9.19 -18.31
N GLY A 187 5.41 7.91 -18.26
CA GLY A 187 6.32 6.79 -18.25
C GLY A 187 5.64 5.52 -17.72
N PRO A 188 6.39 4.41 -17.60
CA PRO A 188 5.96 3.27 -16.80
C PRO A 188 5.90 3.62 -15.31
N GLU A 189 4.81 3.23 -14.64
CA GLU A 189 4.70 3.31 -13.18
C GLU A 189 5.35 2.09 -12.53
N VAL A 190 6.06 2.32 -11.43
CA VAL A 190 6.66 1.26 -10.62
C VAL A 190 6.61 1.60 -9.14
N SER A 191 6.39 0.58 -8.31
CA SER A 191 6.38 0.66 -6.86
C SER A 191 7.69 0.11 -6.32
N ILE A 192 8.43 0.93 -5.57
CA ILE A 192 9.59 0.50 -4.80
C ILE A 192 9.22 0.49 -3.32
N PHE A 193 9.68 -0.52 -2.60
CA PHE A 193 9.44 -0.65 -1.18
C PHE A 193 10.78 -0.76 -0.47
N ALA A 194 10.92 -0.06 0.65
CA ALA A 194 12.06 -0.23 1.54
C ALA A 194 11.56 -0.49 2.96
N ALA A 195 12.23 -1.39 3.66
CA ALA A 195 12.28 -1.31 5.11
C ALA A 195 13.25 -0.18 5.47
N VAL A 196 12.83 0.74 6.34
CA VAL A 196 13.66 1.83 6.84
C VAL A 196 13.74 1.70 8.35
N CYS A 197 14.94 1.86 8.89
CA CYS A 197 15.23 1.85 10.32
C CYS A 197 16.25 2.97 10.59
N ASP A 198 15.75 4.13 10.99
CA ASP A 198 16.55 5.33 11.21
C ASP A 198 17.38 5.70 9.97
N ASP A 199 18.71 5.51 9.99
CA ASP A 199 19.61 5.79 8.86
C ASP A 199 19.88 4.57 7.97
N GLN A 200 19.30 3.42 8.27
CA GLN A 200 19.47 2.15 7.56
C GLN A 200 18.24 1.84 6.71
N TYR A 201 18.46 1.17 5.58
CA TYR A 201 17.37 0.67 4.76
C TYR A 201 17.70 -0.64 4.03
N LEU A 202 16.66 -1.39 3.70
CA LEU A 202 16.70 -2.58 2.84
C LEU A 202 15.60 -2.45 1.78
N ILE A 203 15.98 -2.40 0.51
CA ILE A 203 15.03 -2.37 -0.61
C ILE A 203 14.47 -3.78 -0.84
N PHE A 204 13.15 -3.87 -0.95
CA PHE A 204 12.39 -5.08 -1.25
C PHE A 204 12.17 -5.22 -2.75
N THR A 205 11.63 -6.38 -3.16
CA THR A 205 11.28 -6.66 -4.55
C THR A 205 10.37 -5.55 -5.14
N PRO A 206 10.75 -4.94 -6.28
CA PRO A 206 9.90 -4.01 -6.99
C PRO A 206 8.57 -4.65 -7.40
N ALA A 207 7.52 -3.84 -7.44
CA ALA A 207 6.24 -4.27 -7.97
C ALA A 207 5.68 -3.23 -8.92
N ARG A 208 4.69 -3.64 -9.70
CA ARG A 208 3.85 -2.77 -10.50
C ARG A 208 2.39 -3.00 -10.12
N ASP A 209 1.72 -1.94 -9.72
CA ASP A 209 0.27 -1.93 -9.45
C ASP A 209 -0.52 -1.61 -10.73
N TYR A 210 -1.78 -2.03 -10.74
CA TYR A 210 -2.76 -1.77 -11.78
C TYR A 210 -3.95 -1.02 -11.18
N LYS A 211 -3.81 0.32 -11.07
CA LYS A 211 -4.79 1.19 -10.39
C LYS A 211 -6.15 1.27 -11.09
N ARG A 212 -6.21 1.14 -12.42
CA ARG A 212 -7.43 1.35 -13.22
C ARG A 212 -8.35 0.13 -13.18
N ALA A 213 -9.66 0.38 -13.11
CA ALA A 213 -10.68 -0.66 -12.89
C ALA A 213 -10.84 -1.65 -14.04
N LEU A 214 -10.61 -1.21 -15.29
CA LEU A 214 -10.85 -1.98 -16.49
C LEU A 214 -9.55 -2.32 -17.22
N ASP A 215 -9.62 -3.30 -18.11
CA ASP A 215 -8.50 -3.71 -18.97
C ASP A 215 -8.01 -2.54 -19.83
N GLY A 216 -6.72 -2.55 -20.20
CA GLY A 216 -6.10 -1.49 -21.00
C GLY A 216 -5.86 -0.19 -20.22
N ASP A 217 -5.90 -0.25 -18.89
CA ASP A 217 -5.81 0.90 -17.98
C ASP A 217 -6.95 1.92 -18.15
N GLU A 218 -8.16 1.41 -18.45
CA GLU A 218 -9.38 2.20 -18.60
C GLU A 218 -10.21 2.28 -17.30
N GLY A 219 -11.19 3.20 -17.30
CA GLY A 219 -12.11 3.38 -16.19
C GLY A 219 -11.53 4.18 -15.01
N PRO A 220 -12.28 4.27 -13.89
CA PRO A 220 -11.86 5.06 -12.73
C PRO A 220 -10.62 4.46 -12.03
N ASN A 221 -9.88 5.31 -11.33
CA ASN A 221 -8.86 4.86 -10.39
C ASN A 221 -9.50 4.07 -9.25
N THR A 222 -8.79 3.04 -8.79
CA THR A 222 -9.14 2.15 -7.69
C THR A 222 -7.98 2.11 -6.69
N GLY A 223 -8.15 1.40 -5.57
CA GLY A 223 -7.03 1.01 -4.72
C GLY A 223 -6.18 -0.16 -5.27
N GLY A 224 -6.14 -0.36 -6.59
CA GLY A 224 -5.41 -1.47 -7.25
C GLY A 224 -6.27 -2.70 -7.57
N MET A 225 -6.26 -3.13 -8.83
CA MET A 225 -6.95 -4.32 -9.36
C MET A 225 -6.02 -5.53 -9.51
N GLY A 226 -4.73 -5.36 -9.21
CA GLY A 226 -3.73 -6.40 -9.26
C GLY A 226 -2.34 -5.84 -9.18
N ALA A 227 -1.37 -6.68 -8.87
CA ALA A 227 0.03 -6.29 -8.81
C ALA A 227 0.93 -7.41 -9.34
N VAL A 228 2.07 -7.03 -9.92
CA VAL A 228 3.10 -7.95 -10.39
C VAL A 228 4.41 -7.59 -9.69
N ALA A 229 5.07 -8.55 -9.05
CA ALA A 229 6.34 -8.34 -8.36
C ALA A 229 7.42 -9.28 -8.91
N SER A 230 8.62 -8.74 -9.13
CA SER A 230 9.83 -9.51 -9.44
C SER A 230 11.05 -8.61 -9.31
N ARG A 231 12.21 -9.19 -8.95
CA ARG A 231 13.50 -8.48 -9.02
C ARG A 231 13.97 -8.23 -10.44
N GLN A 232 13.37 -8.93 -11.42
CA GLN A 232 13.61 -8.74 -12.85
C GLN A 232 12.71 -7.66 -13.45
N LEU A 233 11.82 -7.04 -12.67
CA LEU A 233 10.87 -6.03 -13.15
C LEU A 233 11.59 -4.72 -13.54
N ILE A 234 12.67 -4.39 -12.85
CA ILE A 234 13.53 -3.24 -13.14
C ILE A 234 14.94 -3.78 -13.35
N ASP A 235 15.64 -3.28 -14.37
CA ASP A 235 17.06 -3.61 -14.53
C ASP A 235 17.90 -3.03 -13.38
N LYS A 236 19.10 -3.60 -13.21
CA LYS A 236 19.96 -3.25 -12.10
C LYS A 236 20.42 -1.79 -12.13
N ASP A 237 20.72 -1.25 -13.31
CA ASP A 237 21.25 0.11 -13.45
C ASP A 237 20.19 1.15 -13.07
N MET A 238 18.94 0.91 -13.47
CA MET A 238 17.79 1.73 -13.08
C MET A 238 17.49 1.60 -11.58
N LEU A 239 17.59 0.40 -10.99
CA LEU A 239 17.42 0.23 -9.54
C LEU A 239 18.52 0.97 -8.75
N ASP A 240 19.78 0.91 -9.20
CA ASP A 240 20.89 1.65 -8.61
C ASP A 240 20.66 3.17 -8.72
N GLU A 241 20.12 3.65 -9.85
CA GLU A 241 19.75 5.07 -10.02
C GLU A 241 18.63 5.50 -9.04
N ILE A 242 17.59 4.68 -8.90
CA ILE A 242 16.51 4.91 -7.93
C ILE A 242 17.07 4.93 -6.50
N GLU A 243 17.94 4.00 -6.14
CA GLU A 243 18.55 4.00 -4.80
C GLU A 243 19.29 5.31 -4.53
N GLN A 244 20.16 5.72 -5.46
CA GLN A 244 21.03 6.89 -5.26
C GLN A 244 20.30 8.24 -5.32
N LYS A 245 19.26 8.36 -6.15
CA LYS A 245 18.55 9.64 -6.35
C LYS A 245 17.27 9.77 -5.52
N ILE A 246 16.70 8.65 -5.06
CA ILE A 246 15.40 8.64 -4.38
C ILE A 246 15.50 8.02 -3.00
N VAL A 247 15.83 6.73 -2.89
CA VAL A 247 15.73 6.00 -1.61
C VAL A 247 16.70 6.58 -0.58
N ARG A 248 17.99 6.65 -0.92
CA ARG A 248 19.02 7.17 -0.02
C ARG A 248 18.78 8.64 0.37
N PRO A 249 18.54 9.58 -0.57
CA PRO A 249 18.22 10.96 -0.22
C PRO A 249 16.95 11.11 0.65
N THR A 250 15.98 10.21 0.52
CA THR A 250 14.79 10.19 1.38
C THR A 250 15.16 9.81 2.81
N VAL A 251 15.92 8.73 3.00
CA VAL A 251 16.37 8.28 4.32
C VAL A 251 17.28 9.33 4.97
N ASP A 252 18.26 9.86 4.22
CA ASP A 252 19.14 10.93 4.69
C ASP A 252 18.35 12.21 5.05
N GLY A 253 17.32 12.54 4.26
CA GLY A 253 16.44 13.68 4.50
C GLY A 253 15.59 13.54 5.75
N LEU A 254 15.07 12.33 6.02
CA LEU A 254 14.35 12.00 7.26
C LEU A 254 15.24 12.20 8.49
N VAL A 255 16.47 11.67 8.45
CA VAL A 255 17.45 11.85 9.52
C VAL A 255 17.79 13.33 9.72
N LYS A 256 18.07 14.05 8.63
CA LYS A 256 18.45 15.47 8.65
C LYS A 256 17.36 16.36 9.24
N ASP A 257 16.10 16.07 8.97
CA ASP A 257 14.95 16.83 9.47
C ASP A 257 14.51 16.40 10.88
N GLY A 258 15.16 15.40 11.47
CA GLY A 258 14.79 14.87 12.79
C GLY A 258 13.42 14.18 12.76
N LEU A 259 13.13 13.44 11.68
CA LEU A 259 11.91 12.67 11.47
C LEU A 259 12.25 11.18 11.61
N PRO A 260 12.12 10.59 12.81
CA PRO A 260 12.47 9.20 13.04
C PRO A 260 11.55 8.29 12.20
N TYR A 261 12.13 7.31 11.52
CA TYR A 261 11.37 6.43 10.66
C TYR A 261 11.79 4.98 10.89
N ARG A 262 10.84 4.15 11.31
CA ARG A 262 10.99 2.70 11.40
C ARG A 262 9.77 2.06 10.80
N GLY A 263 9.91 1.26 9.76
CA GLY A 263 8.76 0.68 9.08
C GLY A 263 8.98 0.51 7.59
N TYR A 264 7.91 0.17 6.90
CA TYR A 264 7.90 0.13 5.45
C TYR A 264 7.71 1.54 4.90
N LEU A 265 8.47 1.87 3.85
CA LEU A 265 8.32 3.07 3.06
C LEU A 265 8.15 2.67 1.59
N TYR A 266 7.03 3.09 1.04
CA TYR A 266 6.65 2.90 -0.35
C TYR A 266 7.00 4.16 -1.15
N PHE A 267 7.55 3.96 -2.34
CA PHE A 267 7.83 4.98 -3.33
C PHE A 267 7.04 4.62 -4.59
N GLY A 268 6.00 5.40 -4.90
CA GLY A 268 5.31 5.33 -6.17
C GLY A 268 6.09 6.16 -7.18
N LEU A 269 6.65 5.52 -8.21
CA LEU A 269 7.56 6.16 -9.16
C LEU A 269 6.98 6.17 -10.56
N MET A 270 7.30 7.23 -11.31
CA MET A 270 7.21 7.26 -12.75
C MET A 270 8.61 7.17 -13.34
N LEU A 271 8.86 6.21 -14.23
CA LEU A 271 10.11 6.13 -14.99
C LEU A 271 10.00 7.02 -16.24
N THR A 272 10.39 8.29 -16.12
CA THR A 272 10.27 9.25 -17.22
C THR A 272 11.50 9.21 -18.14
N PRO A 273 11.43 9.83 -19.33
CA PRO A 273 12.60 9.99 -20.20
C PRO A 273 13.78 10.73 -19.54
N ASP A 274 13.52 11.52 -18.49
CA ASP A 274 14.54 12.28 -17.75
C ASP A 274 15.02 11.56 -16.47
N GLY A 275 14.57 10.31 -16.26
CA GLY A 275 14.89 9.48 -15.10
C GLY A 275 13.70 9.23 -14.16
N PRO A 276 13.89 8.46 -13.08
CA PRO A 276 12.83 8.15 -12.13
C PRO A 276 12.41 9.40 -11.36
N LYS A 277 11.10 9.62 -11.22
CA LYS A 277 10.51 10.70 -10.42
C LYS A 277 9.45 10.12 -9.48
N ILE A 278 9.41 10.60 -8.23
CA ILE A 278 8.39 10.21 -7.26
C ILE A 278 7.04 10.85 -7.60
N ILE A 279 6.00 10.03 -7.60
CA ILE A 279 4.58 10.41 -7.67
C ILE A 279 4.03 10.64 -6.26
N GLU A 280 4.30 9.71 -5.34
CA GLU A 280 3.81 9.72 -3.96
C GLU A 280 4.63 8.80 -3.05
N TYR A 281 4.60 9.09 -1.74
CA TYR A 281 5.02 8.15 -0.70
C TYR A 281 3.80 7.48 -0.08
N ASN A 282 3.96 6.23 0.36
CA ASN A 282 3.09 5.63 1.38
C ASN A 282 3.95 5.13 2.54
N CYS A 283 3.51 5.33 3.77
CA CYS A 283 4.27 5.08 4.98
C CYS A 283 4.05 3.67 5.56
N ARG A 284 3.61 2.77 4.68
CA ARG A 284 3.26 1.37 4.92
C ARG A 284 3.37 0.60 3.60
N PHE A 285 3.17 -0.72 3.63
CA PHE A 285 3.14 -1.50 2.40
C PHE A 285 1.93 -1.14 1.50
N GLY A 286 2.13 -1.25 0.18
CA GLY A 286 1.06 -1.13 -0.80
C GLY A 286 0.01 -2.24 -0.65
N ASP A 287 -1.18 -2.02 -1.20
CA ASP A 287 -2.23 -3.03 -1.31
C ASP A 287 -2.88 -2.83 -2.68
N PRO A 288 -2.74 -3.77 -3.64
CA PRO A 288 -2.42 -5.18 -3.43
C PRO A 288 -0.93 -5.57 -3.57
N GLU A 289 0.00 -4.63 -3.58
CA GLU A 289 1.40 -4.97 -3.83
C GLU A 289 2.03 -5.79 -2.70
N CYS A 290 1.60 -5.62 -1.44
CA CYS A 290 2.05 -6.48 -0.34
C CYS A 290 1.75 -7.96 -0.63
N GLN A 291 0.57 -8.25 -1.18
CA GLN A 291 0.15 -9.61 -1.53
C GLN A 291 1.01 -10.21 -2.64
N ALA A 292 1.53 -9.39 -3.57
CA ALA A 292 2.45 -9.83 -4.62
C ALA A 292 3.92 -9.92 -4.13
N VAL A 293 4.36 -9.03 -3.24
CA VAL A 293 5.75 -8.97 -2.77
C VAL A 293 6.03 -10.02 -1.69
N MET A 294 5.14 -10.20 -0.71
CA MET A 294 5.38 -11.09 0.44
C MET A 294 5.70 -12.54 0.07
N PRO A 295 5.09 -13.16 -0.95
CA PRO A 295 5.47 -14.51 -1.37
C PRO A 295 6.92 -14.65 -1.85
N LEU A 296 7.54 -13.54 -2.28
CA LEU A 296 8.94 -13.51 -2.73
C LEU A 296 9.91 -13.21 -1.58
N VAL A 297 9.42 -12.88 -0.38
CA VAL A 297 10.25 -12.64 0.81
C VAL A 297 10.50 -13.98 1.51
N GLN A 298 11.77 -14.32 1.71
CA GLN A 298 12.22 -15.53 2.38
C GLN A 298 13.01 -15.16 3.65
N GLY A 299 13.02 -16.06 4.63
CA GLY A 299 13.79 -15.89 5.88
C GLY A 299 12.92 -15.56 7.09
N ASP A 300 13.48 -14.83 8.06
CA ASP A 300 12.85 -14.56 9.35
C ASP A 300 12.29 -13.15 9.47
N ILE A 301 11.15 -12.92 8.83
CA ILE A 301 10.47 -11.62 8.83
C ILE A 301 10.03 -11.17 10.22
N ALA A 302 9.67 -12.09 11.12
CA ALA A 302 9.33 -11.77 12.51
C ALA A 302 10.54 -11.18 13.25
N SER A 303 11.70 -11.85 13.20
CA SER A 303 12.94 -11.34 13.82
C SER A 303 13.46 -10.07 13.14
N PHE A 304 13.33 -9.98 11.80
CA PHE A 304 13.71 -8.79 11.04
C PHE A 304 12.92 -7.56 11.52
N CYS A 305 11.59 -7.63 11.51
CA CYS A 305 10.73 -6.53 11.93
C CYS A 305 10.95 -6.16 13.41
N HIS A 306 11.14 -7.15 14.29
CA HIS A 306 11.39 -6.90 15.70
C HIS A 306 12.72 -6.17 15.94
N SER A 307 13.81 -6.67 15.36
CA SER A 307 15.13 -6.02 15.51
C SER A 307 15.16 -4.61 14.91
N ALA A 308 14.57 -4.44 13.73
CA ALA A 308 14.48 -3.13 13.08
C ALA A 308 13.58 -2.15 13.84
N ALA A 309 12.46 -2.60 14.44
CA ALA A 309 11.64 -1.77 15.32
C ALA A 309 12.41 -1.28 16.57
N GLN A 310 13.43 -2.03 16.99
CA GLN A 310 14.32 -1.67 18.10
C GLN A 310 15.52 -0.79 17.69
N GLY A 311 15.67 -0.45 16.40
CA GLY A 311 16.76 0.37 15.90
C GLY A 311 17.97 -0.41 15.37
N GLU A 312 17.84 -1.73 15.19
CA GLU A 312 18.94 -2.58 14.68
C GLU A 312 18.44 -3.37 13.46
N MET A 313 18.65 -2.86 12.24
CA MET A 313 18.26 -3.62 11.04
C MET A 313 19.25 -4.75 10.77
N LYS A 314 18.72 -5.97 10.60
CA LYS A 314 19.49 -7.19 10.28
C LYS A 314 19.12 -7.70 8.89
N PRO A 315 19.63 -7.07 7.81
CA PRO A 315 19.23 -7.40 6.44
C PRO A 315 19.50 -8.86 6.07
N GLU A 316 20.48 -9.51 6.70
CA GLU A 316 20.83 -10.92 6.50
C GLU A 316 19.74 -11.91 6.96
N LEU A 317 18.75 -11.46 7.74
CA LEU A 317 17.60 -12.29 8.11
C LEU A 317 16.64 -12.54 6.95
N LEU A 318 16.74 -11.75 5.88
CA LEU A 318 15.88 -11.82 4.72
C LEU A 318 16.68 -12.15 3.46
N SER A 319 16.03 -12.88 2.56
CA SER A 319 16.43 -13.01 1.17
C SER A 319 15.20 -12.92 0.27
N PHE A 320 15.40 -12.76 -1.03
CA PHE A 320 14.31 -12.55 -1.97
C PHE A 320 14.40 -13.58 -3.10
N ASP A 321 13.25 -14.18 -3.43
CA ASP A 321 13.11 -15.05 -4.59
C ASP A 321 13.26 -14.25 -5.89
N GLU A 322 13.87 -14.87 -6.91
CA GLU A 322 14.16 -14.24 -8.21
C GLU A 322 13.04 -14.47 -9.25
N GLY A 323 12.02 -15.26 -8.90
CA GLY A 323 10.85 -15.53 -9.72
C GLY A 323 9.90 -14.34 -9.85
N TRP A 324 8.71 -14.65 -10.32
CA TRP A 324 7.62 -13.70 -10.56
C TRP A 324 6.43 -14.05 -9.70
N SER A 325 5.79 -13.04 -9.10
CA SER A 325 4.54 -13.18 -8.37
C SER A 325 3.47 -12.28 -9.00
N VAL A 326 2.29 -12.84 -9.26
CA VAL A 326 1.17 -12.13 -9.86
C VAL A 326 -0.02 -12.21 -8.92
N CYS A 327 -0.48 -11.05 -8.47
CA CYS A 327 -1.66 -10.87 -7.64
C CYS A 327 -2.82 -10.32 -8.47
N LEU A 328 -3.95 -11.02 -8.47
CA LEU A 328 -5.19 -10.64 -9.16
C LEU A 328 -6.28 -10.32 -8.13
N ILE A 329 -6.95 -9.18 -8.29
CA ILE A 329 -8.04 -8.79 -7.40
C ILE A 329 -9.40 -9.19 -7.99
N LEU A 330 -10.22 -9.84 -7.16
CA LEU A 330 -11.66 -9.92 -7.33
C LEU A 330 -12.31 -8.80 -6.54
N ALA A 331 -13.07 -7.96 -7.22
CA ALA A 331 -13.82 -6.86 -6.63
C ALA A 331 -15.34 -7.13 -6.67
N SER A 332 -16.06 -6.55 -5.72
CA SER A 332 -17.53 -6.59 -5.68
C SER A 332 -18.14 -5.80 -6.84
N ALA A 333 -19.39 -6.14 -7.18
CA ALA A 333 -20.17 -5.40 -8.16
C ALA A 333 -20.21 -3.89 -7.85
N GLY A 334 -19.97 -3.07 -8.87
CA GLY A 334 -20.04 -1.60 -8.80
C GLY A 334 -18.79 -0.90 -8.27
N TYR A 335 -17.79 -1.64 -7.79
CA TYR A 335 -16.49 -1.07 -7.40
C TYR A 335 -15.82 -0.38 -8.59
N PRO A 336 -15.21 0.82 -8.43
CA PRO A 336 -14.94 1.55 -7.17
C PRO A 336 -15.98 2.58 -6.74
N VAL A 337 -17.06 2.75 -7.52
CA VAL A 337 -18.09 3.77 -7.27
C VAL A 337 -18.98 3.35 -6.10
N THR A 338 -19.45 2.11 -6.13
CA THR A 338 -20.22 1.46 -5.06
C THR A 338 -19.59 0.11 -4.71
N SER A 339 -20.17 -0.64 -3.80
CA SER A 339 -19.77 -2.03 -3.56
C SER A 339 -20.95 -2.81 -3.00
N ARG A 340 -21.32 -3.90 -3.66
CA ARG A 340 -22.31 -4.85 -3.13
C ARG A 340 -21.65 -5.82 -2.14
N SER A 341 -22.30 -6.01 -1.00
CA SER A 341 -21.93 -7.01 0.01
C SER A 341 -22.99 -8.11 0.09
N GLY A 342 -22.62 -9.28 0.59
CA GLY A 342 -23.52 -10.42 0.79
C GLY A 342 -23.55 -11.43 -0.37
N ASP A 343 -22.68 -11.27 -1.37
CA ASP A 343 -22.56 -12.26 -2.45
C ASP A 343 -21.72 -13.44 -1.94
N VAL A 344 -22.30 -14.64 -1.92
CA VAL A 344 -21.63 -15.86 -1.44
C VAL A 344 -20.47 -16.23 -2.37
N ILE A 345 -19.31 -16.49 -1.78
CA ILE A 345 -18.07 -16.85 -2.44
C ILE A 345 -17.94 -18.37 -2.47
N SER A 346 -17.71 -18.91 -3.65
CA SER A 346 -17.50 -20.33 -3.91
C SER A 346 -16.13 -20.61 -4.54
N GLY A 347 -15.67 -21.86 -4.47
CA GLY A 347 -14.44 -22.32 -5.14
C GLY A 347 -13.13 -22.12 -4.38
N LEU A 348 -13.16 -21.52 -3.18
CA LEU A 348 -11.96 -21.33 -2.35
C LEU A 348 -11.25 -22.64 -1.99
N MET A 349 -11.99 -23.75 -1.88
CA MET A 349 -11.44 -25.08 -1.52
C MET A 349 -10.85 -25.83 -2.71
N ASP A 350 -11.09 -25.37 -3.94
CA ASP A 350 -10.62 -26.03 -5.17
C ASP A 350 -9.23 -25.52 -5.63
N MET A 351 -8.66 -24.58 -4.87
CA MET A 351 -7.38 -23.94 -5.18
C MET A 351 -6.21 -24.82 -4.76
N GLU A 352 -5.20 -24.91 -5.62
CA GLU A 352 -4.07 -25.84 -5.42
C GLU A 352 -2.72 -25.11 -5.35
N TYR A 353 -2.50 -24.12 -6.21
CA TYR A 353 -1.18 -23.51 -6.41
C TYR A 353 -1.12 -22.01 -6.10
N ALA A 354 -2.21 -21.42 -5.61
CA ALA A 354 -2.27 -20.00 -5.27
C ALA A 354 -2.43 -19.77 -3.77
N ARG A 355 -1.89 -18.62 -3.33
CA ARG A 355 -2.22 -18.01 -2.05
C ARG A 355 -3.45 -17.13 -2.25
N VAL A 356 -4.39 -17.21 -1.31
CA VAL A 356 -5.60 -16.37 -1.32
C VAL A 356 -5.59 -15.49 -0.09
N TYR A 357 -5.54 -14.18 -0.31
CA TYR A 357 -5.65 -13.21 0.77
C TYR A 357 -7.03 -12.56 0.73
N HIS A 358 -7.69 -12.59 1.88
CA HIS A 358 -9.00 -11.98 2.05
C HIS A 358 -8.84 -10.49 2.39
N ALA A 359 -9.50 -9.63 1.63
CA ALA A 359 -9.52 -8.18 1.86
C ALA A 359 -10.88 -7.71 2.39
N GLY A 360 -11.94 -8.02 1.66
CA GLY A 360 -13.30 -7.58 1.94
C GLY A 360 -14.25 -8.75 2.02
N THR A 361 -14.06 -9.64 2.99
CA THR A 361 -14.91 -10.82 3.21
C THR A 361 -15.35 -10.93 4.65
N LYS A 362 -16.44 -11.63 4.89
CA LYS A 362 -16.86 -12.07 6.23
C LYS A 362 -17.54 -13.44 6.16
N LEU A 363 -17.71 -14.10 7.29
CA LEU A 363 -18.54 -15.29 7.38
C LEU A 363 -20.00 -14.90 7.61
N ASN A 364 -20.91 -15.55 6.89
CA ASN A 364 -22.35 -15.42 7.11
C ASN A 364 -22.87 -16.40 8.18
N GLU A 365 -24.17 -16.36 8.46
CA GLU A 365 -24.81 -17.23 9.47
C GLU A 365 -24.67 -18.73 9.15
N ASP A 366 -24.52 -19.09 7.87
CA ASP A 366 -24.32 -20.45 7.38
C ASP A 366 -22.83 -20.86 7.32
N MET A 367 -21.93 -20.06 7.90
CA MET A 367 -20.47 -20.26 7.87
C MET A 367 -19.87 -20.29 6.45
N GLN A 368 -20.49 -19.54 5.53
CA GLN A 368 -19.98 -19.35 4.17
C GLN A 368 -19.32 -17.97 4.05
N TRP A 369 -18.26 -17.89 3.27
CA TRP A 369 -17.63 -16.61 2.94
C TRP A 369 -18.54 -15.80 2.01
N GLU A 370 -18.74 -14.52 2.33
CA GLU A 370 -19.45 -13.57 1.48
C GLU A 370 -18.69 -12.25 1.32
N THR A 371 -19.02 -11.51 0.27
CA THR A 371 -18.44 -10.19 -0.01
C THR A 371 -18.80 -9.19 1.10
N ASN A 372 -17.83 -8.39 1.51
CA ASN A 372 -17.94 -7.38 2.57
C ASN A 372 -17.00 -6.18 2.37
N GLY A 373 -16.80 -5.78 1.11
CA GLY A 373 -15.92 -4.67 0.77
C GLY A 373 -15.85 -4.44 -0.74
N GLY A 374 -15.14 -3.40 -1.17
CA GLY A 374 -14.93 -3.10 -2.58
C GLY A 374 -14.00 -4.12 -3.26
N ARG A 375 -12.79 -4.26 -2.73
CA ARG A 375 -11.85 -5.34 -3.08
C ARG A 375 -12.11 -6.51 -2.13
N VAL A 376 -12.30 -7.70 -2.68
CA VAL A 376 -12.82 -8.87 -1.93
C VAL A 376 -11.70 -9.85 -1.65
N LEU A 377 -11.06 -10.37 -2.71
CA LEU A 377 -9.98 -11.35 -2.63
C LEU A 377 -8.79 -10.93 -3.49
N ALA A 378 -7.59 -11.28 -3.04
CA ALA A 378 -6.37 -11.27 -3.81
C ALA A 378 -5.91 -12.71 -4.04
N VAL A 379 -5.89 -13.14 -5.30
CA VAL A 379 -5.41 -14.47 -5.71
C VAL A 379 -4.00 -14.30 -6.25
N VAL A 380 -3.05 -15.01 -5.64
CA VAL A 380 -1.63 -14.84 -5.94
C VAL A 380 -0.99 -16.16 -6.31
N ALA A 381 -0.36 -16.21 -7.49
CA ALA A 381 0.44 -17.35 -7.93
C ALA A 381 1.83 -16.88 -8.37
N GLY A 382 2.79 -17.81 -8.33
CA GLY A 382 4.17 -17.57 -8.73
C GLY A 382 4.58 -18.37 -9.96
N GLY A 383 5.71 -18.00 -10.56
CA GLY A 383 6.34 -18.71 -11.68
C GLY A 383 7.78 -18.27 -11.92
N GLU A 384 8.54 -19.07 -12.66
CA GLU A 384 9.95 -18.78 -12.98
C GLU A 384 10.08 -17.55 -13.91
N ASP A 385 9.08 -17.32 -14.76
CA ASP A 385 8.96 -16.16 -15.63
C ASP A 385 7.58 -15.50 -15.51
N ARG A 386 7.49 -14.26 -16.01
CA ARG A 386 6.28 -13.43 -15.93
C ARG A 386 5.05 -14.13 -16.49
N LEU A 387 5.13 -14.69 -17.70
CA LEU A 387 3.95 -15.24 -18.38
C LEU A 387 3.47 -16.53 -17.71
N THR A 388 4.41 -17.38 -17.26
CA THR A 388 4.07 -18.57 -16.46
C THR A 388 3.34 -18.19 -15.16
N ALA A 389 3.81 -17.17 -14.43
CA ALA A 389 3.15 -16.70 -13.21
C ALA A 389 1.75 -16.11 -13.49
N VAL A 390 1.61 -15.34 -14.57
CA VAL A 390 0.33 -14.79 -15.03
C VAL A 390 -0.67 -15.91 -15.33
N ASP A 391 -0.28 -16.89 -16.14
CA ASP A 391 -1.19 -17.97 -16.53
C ASP A 391 -1.59 -18.84 -15.33
N ALA A 392 -0.68 -19.07 -14.40
CA ALA A 392 -0.99 -19.76 -13.14
C ALA A 392 -2.00 -18.98 -12.29
N ALA A 393 -1.80 -17.67 -12.11
CA ALA A 393 -2.71 -16.84 -11.32
C ALA A 393 -4.12 -16.80 -11.92
N TYR A 394 -4.22 -16.66 -13.25
CA TYR A 394 -5.52 -16.67 -13.94
C TYR A 394 -6.20 -18.03 -13.88
N ALA A 395 -5.46 -19.14 -14.03
CA ALA A 395 -6.03 -20.49 -13.93
C ALA A 395 -6.62 -20.76 -12.53
N GLU A 396 -5.98 -20.28 -11.49
CA GLU A 396 -6.47 -20.35 -10.11
C GLU A 396 -7.68 -19.42 -9.89
N LEU A 397 -7.63 -18.20 -10.44
CA LEU A 397 -8.73 -17.23 -10.34
C LEU A 397 -10.05 -17.73 -10.94
N GLU A 398 -10.01 -18.52 -12.02
CA GLU A 398 -11.22 -19.09 -12.66
C GLU A 398 -11.98 -20.08 -11.76
N LYS A 399 -11.36 -20.58 -10.69
CA LYS A 399 -12.00 -21.50 -9.75
C LYS A 399 -12.92 -20.77 -8.77
N ILE A 400 -12.66 -19.49 -8.50
CA ILE A 400 -13.45 -18.69 -7.56
C ILE A 400 -14.61 -18.00 -8.29
N SER A 401 -15.80 -18.01 -7.68
CA SER A 401 -16.93 -17.24 -8.19
C SER A 401 -17.83 -16.70 -7.08
N PHE A 402 -18.41 -15.53 -7.34
CA PHE A 402 -19.54 -14.94 -6.62
C PHE A 402 -20.32 -14.04 -7.59
N ASP A 403 -21.59 -13.78 -7.30
CA ASP A 403 -22.42 -12.95 -8.18
C ASP A 403 -21.84 -11.54 -8.31
N GLY A 404 -21.75 -11.03 -9.55
CA GLY A 404 -21.26 -9.68 -9.82
C GLY A 404 -19.76 -9.45 -9.60
N ALA A 405 -18.95 -10.52 -9.54
CA ALA A 405 -17.49 -10.42 -9.47
C ALA A 405 -16.90 -9.60 -10.64
N GLN A 406 -16.07 -8.62 -10.31
CA GLN A 406 -15.32 -7.80 -11.26
C GLN A 406 -13.83 -8.15 -11.16
N LYS A 407 -13.16 -8.32 -12.31
CA LYS A 407 -11.73 -8.62 -12.40
C LYS A 407 -11.16 -8.07 -13.71
N ARG A 408 -9.87 -7.77 -13.71
CA ARG A 408 -9.11 -7.48 -14.95
C ARG A 408 -8.55 -8.77 -15.55
N THR A 409 -8.44 -8.82 -16.87
CA THR A 409 -7.94 -10.00 -17.63
C THR A 409 -6.54 -9.80 -18.21
N ASP A 410 -5.95 -8.63 -17.98
CA ASP A 410 -4.71 -8.19 -18.59
C ASP A 410 -3.56 -7.89 -17.59
N ILE A 411 -3.73 -8.19 -16.30
CA ILE A 411 -2.71 -7.98 -15.27
C ILE A 411 -1.46 -8.80 -15.61
N GLY A 412 -0.32 -8.13 -15.66
CA GLY A 412 0.95 -8.72 -16.09
C GLY A 412 1.06 -9.04 -17.57
N ARG A 413 0.04 -8.71 -18.40
CA ARG A 413 0.04 -8.90 -19.86
C ARG A 413 0.16 -7.58 -20.61
N CYS A 414 -0.80 -6.67 -20.41
CA CYS A 414 -0.89 -5.42 -21.14
C CYS A 414 -0.21 -4.26 -20.40
N ASN A 415 0.24 -3.28 -21.18
CA ASN A 415 0.93 -2.06 -20.76
C ASN A 415 2.16 -2.28 -19.87
N PHE A 416 2.66 -3.52 -19.74
CA PHE A 416 3.73 -3.92 -18.83
C PHE A 416 5.09 -3.30 -19.13
#